data_AF-T1B3G2-F1
#
_entry.id   AF-T1B3G2-F1
#
_cell.length_a   1.000
_cell.length_b   1.000
_cell.length_c   1.000
_cell.angle_alpha   90.00
_cell.angle_beta   90.00
_cell.angle_gamma   90.00
#
_symmetry.space_group_name_H-M   'P 1'
#
loop_
_entity.id
_entity.type
_entity.pdbx_description
1 polymer ?
#
loop_
_entity_poly.entity_id
_entity_poly.type
_entity_poly.pdbx_seq_one_letter_code
_entity_poly.pdbx_strand_id
1 'polypeptide(L)'
;MLDEWWPGTQQYIADGMQFAGVSHDSTWLIGASAYGYDALVAMRPGHPIRRPQTRAAAVLIGGDWLPWSHSTHIHGLRPAWWQHTFALDGQRVWASICAEQLFSWTWLEALAADHGPAAPTLILAVSNAWWAPPGNAAPVIEASSTSAWARLMGLPVISAVNR
;
A
#
# COMPACT_ATOMS: atom_id res chain seq x y z
N MET A 1 -8.00 6.99 14.93
CA MET A 1 -8.39 6.89 13.50
C MET A 1 -8.03 8.19 12.79
N LEU A 2 -8.02 8.22 11.46
CA LEU A 2 -7.75 9.44 10.68
C LEU A 2 -8.96 10.39 10.72
N ASP A 3 -8.71 11.68 10.98
CA ASP A 3 -9.76 12.71 11.11
C ASP A 3 -10.46 13.04 9.77
N GLU A 4 -9.80 12.71 8.64
CA GLU A 4 -10.31 12.96 7.28
C GLU A 4 -11.29 11.89 6.77
N TRP A 5 -11.52 10.83 7.53
CA TRP A 5 -12.40 9.74 7.10
C TRP A 5 -13.82 9.90 7.62
N TRP A 6 -14.79 9.57 6.76
CA TRP A 6 -16.20 9.59 7.11
C TRP A 6 -16.51 8.65 8.29
N PRO A 7 -17.47 8.99 9.17
CA PRO A 7 -17.84 8.15 10.30
C PRO A 7 -18.16 6.69 9.92
N GLY A 8 -18.75 6.47 8.74
CA GLY A 8 -19.02 5.11 8.23
C GLY A 8 -17.74 4.30 7.96
N THR A 9 -16.72 4.92 7.36
CA THR A 9 -15.41 4.28 7.14
C THR A 9 -14.74 3.95 8.47
N GLN A 10 -14.82 4.87 9.43
CA GLN A 10 -14.28 4.67 10.77
C GLN A 10 -14.96 3.49 11.49
N GLN A 11 -16.30 3.40 11.43
CA GLN A 11 -17.05 2.30 12.02
C GLN A 11 -16.74 0.97 11.34
N TYR A 12 -16.74 0.91 10.01
CA TYR A 12 -16.43 -0.31 9.25
C TYR A 12 -15.07 -0.89 9.64
N ILE A 13 -14.07 -0.02 9.83
CA ILE A 13 -12.73 -0.44 10.25
C ILE A 13 -12.71 -0.88 11.70
N ALA A 14 -13.40 -0.18 12.60
CA ALA A 14 -13.51 -0.60 14.00
C ALA A 14 -14.16 -1.99 14.12
N ASP A 15 -15.25 -2.22 13.40
CA ASP A 15 -15.94 -3.51 13.35
C ASP A 15 -15.05 -4.60 12.75
N GLY A 16 -14.31 -4.28 11.68
CA GLY A 16 -13.34 -5.19 11.06
C GLY A 16 -12.21 -5.58 12.00
N MET A 17 -11.67 -4.62 12.76
CA MET A 17 -10.63 -4.89 13.77
C MET A 17 -11.17 -5.75 14.91
N GLN A 18 -12.41 -5.50 15.36
CA GLN A 18 -13.07 -6.31 16.37
C GLN A 18 -13.32 -7.74 15.87
N PHE A 19 -13.84 -7.89 14.66
CA PHE A 19 -14.12 -9.18 14.03
C PHE A 19 -12.85 -10.01 13.84
N ALA A 20 -11.75 -9.38 13.42
CA ALA A 20 -10.46 -10.05 13.24
C ALA A 20 -9.71 -10.30 14.55
N GLY A 21 -10.27 -9.92 15.71
CA GLY A 21 -9.64 -10.12 17.02
C GLY A 21 -8.33 -9.35 17.18
N VAL A 22 -8.21 -8.16 16.57
CA VAL A 22 -7.00 -7.34 16.63
C VAL A 22 -6.79 -6.88 18.07
N SER A 23 -5.71 -7.35 18.70
CA SER A 23 -5.37 -6.96 20.06
C SER A 23 -4.91 -5.49 20.11
N HIS A 24 -4.94 -4.88 21.30
CA HIS A 24 -4.43 -3.52 21.52
C HIS A 24 -2.94 -3.37 21.17
N ASP A 25 -2.18 -4.47 21.18
CA ASP A 25 -0.75 -4.50 20.86
C ASP A 25 -0.46 -4.78 19.37
N SER A 26 -1.50 -5.07 18.57
CA SER A 26 -1.36 -5.41 17.16
C SER A 26 -1.50 -4.19 16.26
N THR A 27 -0.62 -4.11 15.25
CA THR A 27 -0.75 -3.14 14.16
C THR A 27 -1.56 -3.71 13.01
N TRP A 28 -2.56 -2.97 12.55
CA TRP A 28 -3.28 -3.26 11.32
C TRP A 28 -2.85 -2.30 10.22
N LEU A 29 -2.39 -2.84 9.09
CA LEU A 29 -2.09 -2.04 7.90
C LEU A 29 -3.26 -2.12 6.94
N ILE A 30 -3.80 -0.97 6.56
CA ILE A 30 -4.96 -0.86 5.68
C ILE A 30 -4.57 -0.04 4.46
N GLY A 31 -4.86 -0.57 3.27
CA GLY A 31 -4.78 0.19 2.02
C GLY A 31 -5.97 1.15 1.92
N ALA A 32 -5.69 2.43 1.67
CA ALA A 32 -6.73 3.45 1.61
C ALA A 32 -6.30 4.67 0.77
N SER A 33 -7.30 5.36 0.21
CA SER A 33 -7.10 6.73 -0.24
C SER A 33 -7.03 7.66 0.97
N ALA A 34 -5.86 8.25 1.20
CA ALA A 34 -5.60 9.13 2.34
C ALA A 34 -4.73 10.32 1.91
N TYR A 35 -5.09 11.52 2.34
CA TYR A 35 -4.40 12.77 2.00
C TYR A 35 -4.17 12.99 0.48
N GLY A 36 -5.02 12.43 -0.38
CA GLY A 36 -4.89 12.52 -1.84
C GLY A 36 -3.89 11.56 -2.47
N TYR A 37 -3.50 10.50 -1.77
CA TYR A 37 -2.61 9.43 -2.26
C TYR A 37 -3.28 8.07 -2.10
N ASP A 38 -2.90 7.11 -2.94
CA ASP A 38 -3.04 5.71 -2.59
C ASP A 38 -1.98 5.38 -1.52
N ALA A 39 -2.38 4.79 -0.41
CA ALA A 39 -1.53 4.74 0.78
C ALA A 39 -1.79 3.52 1.66
N LEU A 40 -0.76 3.15 2.42
CA LEU A 40 -0.89 2.23 3.54
C LEU A 40 -0.93 3.00 4.85
N VAL A 41 -1.93 2.69 5.66
CA VAL A 41 -2.20 3.35 6.92
C VAL A 41 -2.17 2.34 8.05
N ALA A 42 -1.32 2.56 9.04
CA ALA A 42 -1.24 1.75 10.24
C ALA A 42 -2.24 2.20 11.30
N MET A 43 -2.96 1.22 11.83
CA MET A 43 -4.01 1.38 12.82
C MET A 43 -3.66 0.58 14.05
N ARG A 44 -3.86 1.21 15.21
CA ARG A 44 -3.84 0.52 16.50
C ARG A 44 -5.03 1.02 17.33
N PRO A 45 -5.72 0.14 18.06
CA PRO A 45 -6.80 0.57 18.94
C PRO A 45 -6.31 1.64 19.93
N GLY A 46 -7.05 2.75 20.06
CA GLY A 46 -6.71 3.84 20.99
C GLY A 46 -5.59 4.79 20.53
N HIS A 47 -4.94 4.54 19.39
CA HIS A 47 -3.90 5.43 18.86
C HIS A 47 -4.41 6.27 17.67
N PRO A 48 -4.30 7.61 17.73
CA PRO A 48 -4.64 8.45 16.59
C PRO A 48 -3.59 8.27 15.50
N ILE A 49 -4.08 8.15 14.27
CA ILE A 49 -3.25 8.01 13.09
C ILE A 49 -3.09 9.41 12.53
N ARG A 50 -1.86 9.82 12.22
CA ARG A 50 -1.58 11.21 11.80
C ARG A 50 -1.04 11.32 10.38
N ARG A 51 -0.48 10.23 9.85
CA ARG A 51 0.16 10.15 8.53
C ARG A 51 0.11 8.71 8.01
N PRO A 52 0.06 8.50 6.70
CA PRO A 52 0.28 7.19 6.10
C PRO A 52 1.72 6.73 6.31
N GLN A 53 1.92 5.42 6.36
CA GLN A 53 3.20 4.74 6.57
C GLN A 53 3.99 4.72 5.27
N THR A 54 3.29 4.50 4.17
CA THR A 54 3.80 4.76 2.83
C THR A 54 2.68 5.24 1.92
N ARG A 55 3.07 5.82 0.78
CA ARG A 55 2.21 6.27 -0.31
C ARG A 55 2.70 5.61 -1.58
N ALA A 56 1.81 5.28 -2.49
CA ALA A 56 2.19 4.74 -3.79
C ALA A 56 3.04 5.79 -4.54
N ALA A 57 4.27 5.44 -4.87
CA ALA A 57 5.17 6.20 -5.71
C ALA A 57 4.63 6.31 -7.13
N ALA A 58 3.95 5.25 -7.57
CA ALA A 58 3.31 5.17 -8.87
C ALA A 58 1.80 4.96 -8.74
N VAL A 59 1.06 5.53 -9.68
CA VAL A 59 -0.39 5.36 -9.81
C VAL A 59 -0.73 5.32 -11.30
N LEU A 60 -1.81 4.62 -11.65
CA LEU A 60 -2.20 4.44 -13.05
C LEU A 60 -2.66 5.77 -13.65
N ILE A 61 -1.99 6.18 -14.75
CA ILE A 61 -2.38 7.36 -15.52
C ILE A 61 -3.76 7.11 -16.16
N GLY A 62 -4.72 8.01 -15.93
CA GLY A 62 -6.08 7.91 -16.45
C GLY A 62 -7.03 7.04 -15.62
N GLY A 63 -6.50 6.30 -14.65
CA GLY A 63 -7.28 5.63 -13.60
C GLY A 63 -7.20 6.43 -12.32
N ASP A 64 -6.27 6.02 -11.45
CA ASP A 64 -6.06 6.66 -10.14
C ASP A 64 -5.54 8.09 -10.29
N TRP A 65 -4.60 8.34 -11.20
CA TRP A 65 -4.06 9.68 -11.43
C TRP A 65 -4.65 10.34 -12.66
N LEU A 66 -5.27 11.49 -12.45
CA LEU A 66 -5.89 12.31 -13.49
C LEU A 66 -5.20 13.68 -13.56
N PRO A 67 -3.99 13.79 -14.15
CA PRO A 67 -3.22 15.04 -14.15
C PRO A 67 -3.90 16.20 -14.89
N TRP A 68 -4.83 15.88 -15.79
CA TRP A 68 -5.63 16.85 -16.55
C TRP A 68 -6.96 17.22 -15.85
N SER A 69 -7.31 16.55 -14.75
CA SER A 69 -8.55 16.87 -14.03
C SER A 69 -8.34 18.12 -13.17
N HIS A 70 -8.97 19.22 -13.57
CA HIS A 70 -9.14 20.42 -12.75
C HIS A 70 -10.47 20.42 -11.97
N SER A 71 -11.18 19.28 -11.94
CA SER A 71 -12.50 19.16 -11.34
C SER A 71 -12.43 19.15 -9.81
N THR A 72 -13.36 19.87 -9.16
CA THR A 72 -13.60 19.82 -7.72
C THR A 72 -14.42 18.58 -7.29
N HIS A 73 -14.89 17.78 -8.24
CA HIS A 73 -15.78 16.64 -7.98
C HIS A 73 -15.12 15.29 -8.28
N ILE A 74 -14.07 15.26 -9.09
CA ILE A 74 -13.28 14.05 -9.40
C ILE A 74 -11.82 14.35 -9.08
N HIS A 75 -11.42 13.96 -7.87
CA HIS A 75 -10.04 14.07 -7.43
C HIS A 75 -9.30 12.76 -7.73
N GLY A 76 -8.37 12.80 -8.67
CA GLY A 76 -7.39 11.74 -8.84
C GLY A 76 -6.42 11.70 -7.66
N LEU A 77 -5.86 10.53 -7.40
CA LEU A 77 -4.75 10.32 -6.49
C LEU A 77 -3.46 10.85 -7.10
N ARG A 78 -2.52 11.25 -6.24
CA ARG A 78 -1.21 11.76 -6.67
C ARG A 78 -0.15 10.67 -6.51
N PRO A 79 0.80 10.54 -7.46
CA PRO A 79 2.00 9.76 -7.22
C PRO A 79 2.85 10.42 -6.13
N ALA A 80 3.43 9.62 -5.26
CA ALA A 80 4.49 10.07 -4.35
C ALA A 80 5.85 10.20 -5.05
N TRP A 81 5.98 9.67 -6.27
CA TRP A 81 7.18 9.60 -7.12
C TRP A 81 8.28 8.69 -6.60
N TRP A 82 8.48 8.63 -5.28
CA TRP A 82 9.49 7.81 -4.61
C TRP A 82 8.88 6.91 -3.56
N GLN A 83 9.35 5.66 -3.51
CA GLN A 83 9.04 4.73 -2.43
C GLN A 83 10.07 4.85 -1.30
N HIS A 84 9.60 4.68 -0.07
CA HIS A 84 10.45 4.67 1.10
C HIS A 84 10.15 3.48 1.98
N THR A 85 11.21 2.89 2.55
CA THR A 85 11.06 1.91 3.62
C THR A 85 10.61 2.59 4.90
N PHE A 86 9.70 1.98 5.64
CA PHE A 86 9.29 2.44 6.96
C PHE A 86 9.54 1.37 8.02
N ALA A 87 9.78 1.82 9.25
CA ALA A 87 9.95 0.91 10.37
C ALA A 87 8.59 0.47 10.91
N LEU A 88 8.40 -0.83 11.10
CA LEU A 88 7.23 -1.40 11.75
C LEU A 88 7.64 -2.61 12.58
N ASP A 89 7.44 -2.53 13.90
CA ASP A 89 7.64 -3.64 14.84
C ASP A 89 9.00 -4.35 14.66
N GLY A 90 10.07 -3.58 14.47
CA GLY A 90 11.44 -4.07 14.27
C GLY A 90 11.80 -4.46 12.82
N GLN A 91 10.84 -4.44 11.90
CA GLN A 91 11.07 -4.66 10.47
C GLN A 91 11.27 -3.34 9.73
N ARG A 92 12.07 -3.36 8.66
CA ARG A 92 12.12 -2.28 7.67
C ARG A 92 11.28 -2.74 6.48
N VAL A 93 10.07 -2.24 6.42
CA VAL A 93 9.07 -2.67 5.45
C VAL A 93 9.17 -1.79 4.22
N TRP A 94 9.34 -2.41 3.05
CA TRP A 94 9.06 -1.77 1.77
C TRP A 94 7.74 -2.32 1.25
N ALA A 95 6.84 -1.45 0.80
CA ALA A 95 5.54 -1.88 0.33
C ALA A 95 5.35 -1.58 -1.16
N SER A 96 4.79 -2.55 -1.88
CA SER A 96 4.38 -2.43 -3.28
C SER A 96 2.86 -2.46 -3.35
N ILE A 97 2.26 -1.35 -3.78
CA ILE A 97 0.81 -1.16 -3.80
C ILE A 97 0.27 -1.39 -5.22
N CYS A 98 -0.49 -2.47 -5.39
CA CYS A 98 -1.21 -2.87 -6.60
C CYS A 98 -0.38 -2.70 -7.89
N ALA A 99 -0.71 -1.71 -8.72
CA ALA A 99 -0.02 -1.42 -9.97
C ALA A 99 1.50 -1.18 -9.83
N GLU A 100 1.98 -0.75 -8.64
CA GLU A 100 3.42 -0.66 -8.34
C GLU A 100 4.19 -1.95 -8.55
N GLN A 101 3.51 -3.08 -8.45
CA GLN A 101 4.14 -4.39 -8.67
C GLN A 101 4.60 -4.55 -10.13
N LEU A 102 4.05 -3.77 -11.07
CA LEU A 102 4.42 -3.77 -12.48
C LEU A 102 5.50 -2.74 -12.82
N PHE A 103 5.78 -1.81 -11.93
CA PHE A 103 6.63 -0.66 -12.18
C PHE A 103 8.06 -0.91 -11.72
N SER A 104 8.91 -1.36 -12.63
CA SER A 104 10.30 -1.78 -12.30
C SER A 104 11.12 -0.72 -11.57
N TRP A 105 10.87 0.58 -11.76
CA TRP A 105 11.68 1.62 -11.10
C TRP A 105 11.49 1.64 -9.58
N THR A 106 10.30 1.34 -9.06
CA THR A 106 10.06 1.30 -7.61
C THR A 106 10.81 0.12 -6.97
N TRP A 107 10.90 -1.01 -7.67
CA TRP A 107 11.73 -2.14 -7.28
C TRP A 107 13.22 -1.81 -7.32
N LEU A 108 13.66 -1.04 -8.32
CA LEU A 108 15.05 -0.56 -8.41
C LEU A 108 15.40 0.40 -7.28
N GLU A 109 14.47 1.25 -6.83
CA GLU A 109 14.67 2.08 -5.63
C GLU A 109 14.86 1.23 -4.38
N ALA A 110 14.03 0.19 -4.21
CA ALA A 110 14.14 -0.73 -3.10
C ALA A 110 15.49 -1.48 -3.09
N LEU A 111 15.93 -1.94 -4.28
CA LEU A 111 17.23 -2.56 -4.48
C LEU A 111 18.39 -1.59 -4.23
N ALA A 112 18.29 -0.35 -4.71
CA ALA A 112 19.32 0.66 -4.48
C ALA A 112 19.46 1.02 -2.99
N ALA A 113 18.37 0.91 -2.22
CA ALA A 113 18.38 1.10 -0.78
C ALA A 113 19.00 -0.07 0.01
N ASP A 114 19.18 -1.25 -0.60
CA ASP A 114 19.55 -2.52 0.06
C ASP A 114 20.93 -2.51 0.74
N HIS A 115 21.80 -1.56 0.38
CA HIS A 115 23.12 -1.42 0.99
C HIS A 115 23.21 -0.28 2.02
N GLY A 116 22.08 0.36 2.33
CA GLY A 116 22.01 1.50 3.23
C GLY A 116 21.26 1.23 4.53
N PRO A 117 21.16 2.23 5.43
CA PRO A 117 20.34 2.13 6.64
C PRO A 117 18.84 1.96 6.34
N ALA A 118 18.43 2.18 5.09
CA ALA A 118 17.08 2.00 4.59
C ALA A 118 16.85 0.62 3.91
N ALA A 119 17.78 -0.32 3.99
CA ALA A 119 17.66 -1.63 3.35
C ALA A 119 16.43 -2.41 3.86
N PRO A 120 15.46 -2.77 3.00
CA PRO A 120 14.26 -3.47 3.47
C PRO A 120 14.58 -4.86 4.01
N THR A 121 13.84 -5.30 5.01
CA THR A 121 13.88 -6.67 5.55
C THR A 121 12.65 -7.48 5.18
N LEU A 122 11.61 -6.80 4.68
CA LEU A 122 10.32 -7.38 4.33
C LEU A 122 9.69 -6.61 3.18
N ILE A 123 9.16 -7.34 2.21
CA ILE A 123 8.29 -6.81 1.16
C ILE A 123 6.83 -7.03 1.58
N LEU A 124 6.06 -5.95 1.56
CA LEU A 124 4.61 -6.00 1.73
C LEU A 124 3.93 -5.73 0.38
N ALA A 125 3.34 -6.77 -0.22
CA ALA A 125 2.65 -6.69 -1.50
C ALA A 125 1.14 -6.63 -1.28
N VAL A 126 0.54 -5.46 -1.43
CA VAL A 126 -0.91 -5.27 -1.24
C VAL A 126 -1.57 -4.99 -2.57
N SER A 127 -2.69 -5.64 -2.87
CA SER A 127 -3.41 -5.45 -4.15
C SER A 127 -4.92 -5.41 -3.96
N ASN A 128 -5.57 -4.69 -4.87
CA ASN A 128 -7.01 -4.64 -4.98
C ASN A 128 -7.41 -5.25 -6.34
N ALA A 129 -7.92 -6.49 -6.34
CA ALA A 129 -8.19 -7.27 -7.53
C ALA A 129 -9.68 -7.45 -7.87
N TRP A 130 -10.59 -6.94 -7.02
CA TRP A 130 -12.06 -7.06 -7.23
C TRP A 130 -12.56 -6.49 -8.56
N TRP A 131 -11.84 -5.51 -9.13
CA TRP A 131 -12.21 -4.89 -10.40
C TRP A 131 -11.95 -5.81 -11.61
N ALA A 132 -11.10 -6.83 -11.43
CA ALA A 132 -10.63 -7.67 -12.51
C ALA A 132 -11.65 -8.76 -12.83
N PRO A 133 -12.24 -8.80 -14.04
CA PRO A 133 -13.16 -9.87 -14.42
C PRO A 133 -12.43 -11.22 -14.50
N PRO A 134 -13.16 -12.36 -14.39
CA PRO A 134 -12.56 -13.68 -14.56
C PRO A 134 -11.75 -13.80 -15.85
N GLY A 135 -10.51 -14.28 -15.74
CA GLY A 135 -9.60 -14.42 -16.87
C GLY A 135 -8.74 -13.18 -17.18
N ASN A 136 -8.92 -12.05 -16.47
CA ASN A 136 -8.01 -10.92 -16.58
C ASN A 136 -6.63 -11.31 -16.01
N ALA A 137 -5.58 -11.12 -16.81
CA ALA A 137 -4.22 -11.50 -16.46
C ALA A 137 -3.52 -10.54 -15.49
N ALA A 138 -4.01 -9.30 -15.32
CA ALA A 138 -3.31 -8.26 -14.57
C ALA A 138 -2.97 -8.68 -13.11
N PRO A 139 -3.89 -9.24 -12.29
CA PRO A 139 -3.55 -9.67 -10.94
C PRO A 139 -2.49 -10.78 -10.89
N VAL A 140 -2.46 -11.65 -11.91
CA VAL A 140 -1.47 -12.74 -12.00
C VAL A 140 -0.11 -12.18 -12.40
N ILE A 141 -0.06 -11.19 -13.29
CA ILE A 141 1.18 -10.51 -13.67
C ILE A 141 1.75 -9.73 -12.48
N GLU A 142 0.91 -9.01 -11.73
CA GLU A 142 1.30 -8.32 -10.49
C GLU A 142 1.98 -9.28 -9.49
N ALA A 143 1.30 -10.38 -9.16
CA ALA A 143 1.83 -11.39 -8.24
C ALA A 143 3.13 -12.05 -8.75
N SER A 144 3.20 -12.32 -10.05
CA SER A 144 4.38 -12.94 -10.68
C SER A 144 5.59 -11.99 -10.67
N SER A 145 5.35 -10.71 -10.98
CA SER A 145 6.38 -9.65 -10.93
C SER A 145 6.92 -9.50 -9.50
N THR A 146 6.02 -9.38 -8.52
CA THR A 146 6.36 -9.37 -7.09
C THR A 146 7.24 -10.56 -6.70
N SER A 147 6.84 -11.77 -7.09
CA SER A 147 7.62 -12.97 -6.76
C SER A 147 8.99 -12.97 -7.42
N ALA A 148 9.14 -12.43 -8.63
CA ALA A 148 10.42 -12.37 -9.33
C ALA A 148 11.38 -11.40 -8.64
N TRP A 149 10.92 -10.18 -8.34
CA TRP A 149 11.73 -9.18 -7.65
C TRP A 149 12.08 -9.58 -6.23
N ALA A 150 11.15 -10.14 -5.47
CA ALA A 150 11.43 -10.62 -4.12
C ALA A 150 12.51 -11.70 -4.09
N ARG A 151 12.49 -12.62 -5.06
CA ARG A 151 13.55 -13.64 -5.23
C ARG A 151 14.90 -13.00 -5.56
N LEU A 152 14.92 -11.98 -6.43
CA LEU A 152 16.14 -11.25 -6.77
C LEU A 152 16.73 -10.53 -5.55
N MET A 153 15.87 -9.94 -4.72
CA MET A 153 16.26 -9.24 -3.49
C MET A 153 16.60 -10.18 -2.33
N GLY A 154 16.20 -11.46 -2.41
CA GLY A 154 16.35 -12.41 -1.30
C GLY A 154 15.50 -12.07 -0.07
N LEU A 155 14.39 -11.34 -0.25
CA LEU A 155 13.53 -10.87 0.85
C LEU A 155 12.22 -11.64 0.95
N PRO A 156 11.69 -11.84 2.17
CA PRO A 156 10.36 -12.41 2.36
C PRO A 156 9.26 -11.47 1.87
N VAL A 157 8.13 -12.05 1.45
CA VAL A 157 6.94 -11.32 1.01
C VAL A 157 5.76 -11.68 1.90
N ILE A 158 5.05 -10.66 2.39
CA ILE A 158 3.69 -10.80 2.91
C ILE A 158 2.74 -10.16 1.90
N SER A 159 1.70 -10.89 1.50
CA SER A 159 0.70 -10.40 0.56
C SER A 159 -0.68 -10.27 1.17
N ALA A 160 -1.40 -9.20 0.83
CA ALA A 160 -2.84 -9.07 1.12
C ALA A 160 -3.56 -8.63 -0.15
N VAL A 161 -4.59 -9.38 -0.55
CA VAL A 161 -5.32 -9.14 -1.80
C VAL A 161 -6.81 -9.09 -1.51
N ASN A 162 -7.43 -7.96 -1.80
CA ASN A 162 -8.89 -7.85 -1.87
C ASN A 162 -9.35 -8.44 -3.21
N ARG A 163 -10.27 -9.41 -3.21
CA ARG A 163 -10.69 -10.16 -4.41
C ARG A 163 -12.19 -10.06 -4.61
#